data_AF-A0A8T6V1C8-F1
#
_entry.id   AF-A0A8T6V1C8-F1
#
_cell.length_a   1.000
_cell.length_b   1.000
_cell.length_c   1.000
_cell.angle_alpha   90.00
_cell.angle_beta   90.00
_cell.angle_gamma   90.00
#
_symmetry.space_group_name_H-M   'P 1'
#
loop_
_entity.id
_entity.type
_entity.pdbx_description
1 polymer ?
#
loop_
_entity_poly.entity_id
_entity_poly.type
_entity_poly.pdbx_seq_one_letter_code
_entity_poly.pdbx_strand_id
1 'polypeptide(L)'
;MIVSKFSKKQEIYDVAGVKIGGQPGELPTVMVGSIFYEGHKIVWDEKKGKFDQKKAETLLANLDRTSEVTGSPYILDVVAVTAEAFEKYISFISEITTAPFLIDSSVV
;
A
#
# COMPACT_ATOMS: atom_id res chain seq x y z
N MET A 1 6.02 1.85 -30.12
CA MET A 1 4.73 2.16 -29.44
C MET A 1 4.49 3.65 -29.55
N ILE A 2 3.30 4.07 -29.98
CA ILE A 2 2.88 5.46 -29.84
C ILE A 2 2.33 5.58 -28.42
N VAL A 3 3.11 6.22 -27.55
CA VAL A 3 2.67 6.50 -26.19
C VAL A 3 1.81 7.75 -26.25
N SER A 4 0.51 7.63 -25.94
CA SER A 4 -0.42 8.75 -25.96
C SER A 4 0.02 9.78 -24.93
N LYS A 5 0.30 11.01 -25.36
CA LYS A 5 0.70 12.11 -24.48
C LYS A 5 -0.52 12.94 -24.09
N PHE A 6 -0.67 13.22 -22.80
CA PHE A 6 -1.71 14.14 -22.35
C PHE A 6 -1.35 15.59 -22.73
N SER A 7 -2.33 16.35 -23.20
CA SER A 7 -2.16 17.77 -23.55
C SER A 7 -1.97 18.66 -22.31
N LYS A 8 -2.64 18.31 -21.20
CA LYS A 8 -2.47 18.98 -19.91
C LYS A 8 -1.12 18.58 -19.30
N LYS A 9 -0.41 19.55 -18.71
CA LYS A 9 0.78 19.28 -17.87
C LYS A 9 0.39 18.30 -16.77
N GLN A 10 1.12 17.19 -16.69
CA GLN A 10 1.00 16.22 -15.61
C GLN A 10 1.96 16.64 -14.50
N GLU A 11 1.51 16.49 -13.25
CA GLU A 11 2.36 16.70 -12.08
C GLU A 11 2.93 15.37 -11.62
N ILE A 12 4.09 15.42 -10.96
CA ILE A 12 4.69 14.27 -10.27
C ILE A 12 4.74 14.62 -8.79
N TYR A 13 4.13 13.78 -7.97
CA TYR A 13 4.21 13.86 -6.51
C TYR A 13 5.26 12.88 -6.01
N ASP A 14 5.95 13.24 -4.93
CA ASP A 14 6.87 12.36 -4.20
C ASP A 14 6.28 12.10 -2.80
N VAL A 15 5.94 10.86 -2.53
CA VAL A 15 5.36 10.42 -1.26
C VAL A 15 6.31 9.42 -0.63
N ALA A 16 7.10 9.87 0.35
CA ALA A 16 8.11 9.06 1.03
C ALA A 16 9.07 8.33 0.05
N GLY A 17 9.46 8.97 -1.04
CA GLY A 17 10.34 8.40 -2.07
C GLY A 17 9.60 7.70 -3.22
N VAL A 18 8.30 7.47 -3.12
CA VAL A 18 7.48 6.93 -4.21
C VAL A 18 6.97 8.06 -5.09
N LYS A 19 7.41 8.08 -6.36
CA LYS A 19 7.00 9.08 -7.35
C LYS A 19 5.77 8.63 -8.12
N ILE A 20 4.74 9.47 -8.20
CA ILE A 20 3.44 9.14 -8.81
C ILE A 20 2.97 10.28 -9.71
N GLY A 21 2.49 9.93 -10.91
CA GLY A 21 1.98 10.87 -11.91
C GLY A 21 2.83 10.86 -13.18
N GLY A 22 3.02 12.03 -13.78
CA GLY A 22 3.81 12.19 -15.01
C GLY A 22 3.09 11.77 -16.29
N GLN A 23 3.78 11.91 -17.42
CA GLN A 23 3.29 11.45 -18.71
C GLN A 23 3.39 9.92 -18.83
N PRO A 24 2.58 9.27 -19.66
CA PRO A 24 2.73 7.84 -19.91
C PRO A 24 4.17 7.51 -20.36
N GLY A 25 4.78 6.50 -19.73
CA GLY A 25 6.17 6.10 -19.97
C GLY A 25 7.24 6.90 -19.21
N GLU A 26 6.88 7.94 -18.43
CA GLU A 26 7.84 8.73 -17.64
C GLU A 26 8.22 8.05 -16.31
N LEU A 27 7.25 7.42 -15.66
CA LEU A 27 7.42 6.67 -14.41
C LEU A 27 6.77 5.28 -14.54
N PRO A 28 7.28 4.26 -13.82
CA PRO A 28 6.59 2.99 -13.68
C PRO A 28 5.25 3.17 -12.97
N THR A 29 4.29 2.30 -13.27
CA THR A 29 3.00 2.28 -12.57
C THR A 29 3.22 1.98 -11.10
N VAL A 30 2.59 2.76 -10.23
CA VAL A 30 2.57 2.49 -8.79
C VAL A 30 1.45 1.51 -8.50
N MET A 31 1.78 0.42 -7.80
CA MET A 31 0.83 -0.61 -7.38
C MET A 31 0.26 -0.30 -6.00
N VAL A 32 -1.00 -0.64 -5.76
CA VAL A 32 -1.62 -0.49 -4.44
C VAL A 32 -2.06 -1.87 -3.95
N GLY A 33 -1.44 -2.34 -2.86
CA GLY A 33 -1.71 -3.66 -2.28
C GLY A 33 -2.40 -3.54 -0.94
N SER A 34 -3.60 -4.11 -0.81
CA SER A 34 -4.39 -4.04 0.42
C SER A 34 -3.96 -5.07 1.47
N ILE A 35 -3.97 -4.67 2.74
CA ILE A 35 -3.77 -5.53 3.90
C ILE A 35 -4.85 -5.27 4.96
N PHE A 36 -5.12 -6.27 5.79
CA PHE A 36 -6.15 -6.25 6.86
C PHE A 36 -7.61 -5.98 6.45
N TYR A 37 -7.92 -5.98 5.15
CA TYR A 37 -9.28 -5.86 4.63
C TYR A 37 -10.25 -6.94 5.15
N GLU A 38 -11.55 -6.69 5.04
CA GLU A 38 -12.60 -7.60 5.50
C GLU A 38 -12.43 -9.01 4.90
N GLY A 39 -12.45 -10.05 5.74
CA GLY A 39 -12.25 -11.43 5.31
C GLY A 39 -10.80 -11.81 4.98
N HIS A 40 -9.82 -10.92 5.23
CA HIS A 40 -8.41 -11.26 5.10
C HIS A 40 -8.02 -12.32 6.13
N LYS A 41 -7.62 -13.50 5.65
CA LYS A 41 -7.32 -14.72 6.44
C LYS A 41 -6.25 -14.57 7.53
N ILE A 42 -5.46 -13.50 7.52
CA ILE A 42 -4.46 -13.22 8.56
C ILE A 42 -5.08 -12.51 9.77
N VAL A 43 -6.28 -11.95 9.64
CA VAL A 43 -7.01 -11.25 10.70
C VAL A 43 -8.05 -12.19 11.28
N TRP A 44 -8.09 -12.34 12.61
CA TRP A 44 -9.11 -13.15 13.29
C TRP A 44 -10.05 -12.33 14.18
N ASP A 45 -9.72 -11.06 14.44
CA ASP A 45 -10.60 -10.09 15.11
C ASP A 45 -10.34 -8.70 14.50
N GLU A 46 -11.10 -8.37 13.46
CA GLU A 46 -11.00 -7.12 12.70
C GLU A 46 -11.37 -5.89 13.55
N LYS A 47 -12.24 -6.04 14.55
CA LYS A 47 -12.68 -4.94 15.41
C LYS A 47 -11.62 -4.57 16.43
N LYS A 48 -10.89 -5.56 16.93
CA LYS A 48 -9.79 -5.38 17.89
C LYS A 48 -8.42 -5.37 17.24
N GLY A 49 -8.32 -5.36 15.90
CA GLY A 49 -7.04 -5.36 15.20
C GLY A 49 -6.13 -6.55 15.56
N LYS A 50 -6.68 -7.76 15.71
CA LYS A 50 -5.87 -8.96 16.00
C LYS A 50 -5.59 -9.76 14.74
N PHE A 51 -4.31 -9.97 14.46
CA PHE A 51 -3.84 -10.56 13.21
C PHE A 51 -2.49 -11.28 13.39
N ASP A 52 -2.17 -12.11 12.40
CA ASP A 52 -0.96 -12.92 12.35
C ASP A 52 0.20 -12.07 11.81
N GLN A 53 1.00 -11.52 12.73
CA GLN A 53 2.12 -10.65 12.40
C GLN A 53 3.14 -11.31 11.46
N LYS A 54 3.48 -12.58 11.68
CA LYS A 54 4.45 -13.30 10.82
C LYS A 54 3.94 -13.45 9.38
N LYS A 55 2.64 -13.70 9.22
CA LYS A 55 2.04 -13.73 7.87
C LYS A 55 2.01 -12.34 7.24
N ALA A 56 1.73 -11.30 8.02
CA ALA A 56 1.80 -9.92 7.52
C ALA A 56 3.22 -9.56 7.05
N GLU A 57 4.25 -9.82 7.87
CA GLU A 57 5.67 -9.66 7.48
C GLU A 57 6.00 -10.42 6.18
N THR A 58 5.53 -11.66 6.07
CA THR A 58 5.75 -12.48 4.86
C THR A 58 5.06 -11.88 3.63
N LEU A 59 3.87 -11.31 3.78
CA LEU A 59 3.17 -10.63 2.68
C LEU A 59 3.91 -9.37 2.25
N LEU A 60 4.37 -8.55 3.20
CA LEU A 60 5.15 -7.34 2.88
C LEU A 60 6.49 -7.68 2.23
N ALA A 61 7.24 -8.66 2.75
CA ALA A 61 8.50 -9.09 2.13
C ALA A 61 8.30 -9.60 0.69
N ASN A 62 7.17 -10.25 0.42
CA ASN A 62 6.81 -10.64 -0.95
C ASN A 62 6.45 -9.46 -1.83
N LEU A 63 5.81 -8.43 -1.28
CA LEU A 63 5.48 -7.20 -1.98
C LEU A 63 6.77 -6.42 -2.33
N ASP A 64 7.71 -6.31 -1.39
CA ASP A 64 9.03 -5.72 -1.61
C ASP A 64 9.78 -6.44 -2.74
N ARG A 65 9.89 -7.76 -2.65
CA ARG A 65 10.53 -8.57 -3.69
C ARG A 65 9.83 -8.41 -5.05
N THR A 66 8.50 -8.31 -5.06
CA THR A 66 7.75 -8.10 -6.31
C THR A 66 8.03 -6.73 -6.90
N SER A 67 8.12 -5.69 -6.06
CA SER A 67 8.48 -4.34 -6.47
C SER A 67 9.88 -4.30 -7.07
N GLU A 68 10.85 -4.93 -6.40
CA GLU A 68 12.25 -5.03 -6.88
C GLU A 68 12.34 -5.71 -8.25
N VAL A 69 11.68 -6.86 -8.42
CA VAL A 69 11.76 -7.65 -9.66
C VAL A 69 11.04 -6.96 -10.83
N THR A 70 9.93 -6.26 -10.56
CA THR A 70 9.11 -5.63 -11.61
C THR A 70 9.51 -4.19 -11.90
N GLY A 71 10.25 -3.54 -10.99
CA GLY A 71 10.53 -2.10 -11.01
C GLY A 71 9.29 -1.23 -10.72
N SER A 72 8.15 -1.82 -10.38
CA SER A 72 6.93 -1.08 -10.05
C SER A 72 6.91 -0.76 -8.55
N PRO A 73 7.00 0.51 -8.14
CA PRO A 73 6.88 0.88 -6.73
C PRO A 73 5.47 0.59 -6.21
N TYR A 74 5.28 0.60 -4.90
CA TYR A 74 3.97 0.40 -4.31
C TYR A 74 3.65 1.40 -3.19
N ILE A 75 2.34 1.60 -2.98
CA ILE A 75 1.78 2.18 -1.76
C ILE A 75 0.97 1.05 -1.10
N LEU A 76 1.13 0.86 0.21
CA LEU A 76 0.35 -0.12 0.94
C LEU A 76 -1.03 0.44 1.27
N ASP A 77 -2.08 -0.33 1.08
CA ASP A 77 -3.43 0.06 1.49
C ASP A 77 -3.79 -0.62 2.81
N VAL A 78 -3.81 0.16 3.89
CA VAL A 78 -4.08 -0.34 5.26
C VAL A 78 -5.55 -0.13 5.57
N VAL A 79 -6.30 -1.23 5.53
CA VAL A 79 -7.75 -1.22 5.73
C VAL A 79 -8.09 -1.55 7.18
N ALA A 80 -8.98 -0.78 7.81
CA ALA A 80 -9.52 -1.12 9.13
C ALA A 80 -11.00 -0.74 9.26
N VAL A 81 -11.68 -1.35 10.23
CA VAL A 81 -13.12 -1.12 10.49
C VAL A 81 -13.39 -0.41 11.82
N THR A 82 -12.36 -0.14 12.63
CA THR A 82 -12.44 0.61 13.89
C THR A 82 -11.17 1.43 14.12
N ALA A 83 -11.26 2.47 14.94
CA ALA A 83 -10.09 3.25 15.38
C ALA A 83 -9.08 2.38 16.16
N GLU A 84 -9.55 1.47 17.01
CA GLU A 84 -8.68 0.54 17.76
C GLU A 84 -7.86 -0.36 16.81
N ALA A 85 -8.49 -0.84 15.73
CA ALA A 85 -7.80 -1.65 14.74
C ALA A 85 -6.77 -0.84 13.95
N PHE A 86 -7.09 0.40 13.56
CA PHE A 86 -6.15 1.30 12.90
C PHE A 86 -4.90 1.53 13.73
N GLU A 87 -5.03 1.86 15.02
CA GLU A 87 -3.88 2.10 15.90
C GLU A 87 -2.92 0.90 15.88
N LYS A 88 -3.45 -0.32 15.97
CA LYS A 88 -2.65 -1.55 15.97
C LYS A 88 -2.02 -1.83 14.62
N TYR A 89 -2.79 -1.72 13.53
CA TYR A 89 -2.29 -1.99 12.18
C TYR A 89 -1.24 -0.97 11.77
N ILE A 90 -1.49 0.33 11.96
CA ILE A 90 -0.55 1.39 11.59
C ILE A 90 0.72 1.32 12.43
N SER A 91 0.61 1.10 13.76
CA SER A 91 1.79 0.93 14.62
C SER A 91 2.66 -0.22 14.11
N PHE A 92 2.06 -1.38 13.82
CA PHE A 92 2.79 -2.52 13.29
C PHE A 92 3.42 -2.24 11.92
N ILE A 93 2.66 -1.68 10.96
CA ILE A 93 3.18 -1.37 9.62
C ILE A 93 4.36 -0.40 9.71
N SER A 94 4.27 0.62 10.56
CA SER A 94 5.33 1.61 10.75
C SER A 94 6.64 1.05 11.32
N GLU A 95 6.58 -0.10 11.99
CA GLU A 95 7.76 -0.79 12.54
C GLU A 95 8.47 -1.65 11.49
N ILE A 96 7.76 -2.14 10.47
CA ILE A 96 8.27 -3.16 9.55
C ILE A 96 8.53 -2.69 8.13
N THR A 97 8.00 -1.52 7.74
CA THR A 97 8.25 -0.94 6.41
C THR A 97 8.32 0.57 6.45
N THR A 98 9.08 1.14 5.52
CA THR A 98 9.12 2.59 5.26
C THR A 98 8.27 2.98 4.06
N ALA A 99 7.57 2.03 3.43
CA ALA A 99 6.69 2.32 2.31
C ALA A 99 5.55 3.24 2.74
N PRO A 100 5.17 4.23 1.90
CA PRO A 100 3.97 5.01 2.15
C PRO A 100 2.72 4.11 2.17
N PHE A 101 1.71 4.51 2.94
CA PHE A 101 0.46 3.79 3.02
C PHE A 101 -0.78 4.69 2.98
N LEU A 102 -1.90 4.11 2.56
CA LEU A 102 -3.24 4.68 2.65
C LEU A 102 -3.87 4.26 3.98
N ILE A 103 -4.68 5.14 4.55
CA ILE A 103 -5.57 4.84 5.67
C ILE A 103 -6.96 4.68 5.06
N ASP A 104 -7.44 3.44 4.93
CA ASP A 104 -8.69 3.13 4.24
C ASP A 104 -9.71 2.45 5.16
N SER A 105 -10.96 2.85 5.02
CA SER A 105 -12.08 2.23 5.71
C SER A 105 -13.38 2.42 4.95
N SER A 106 -14.22 1.39 4.97
CA SER A 106 -15.58 1.43 4.46
C SER A 106 -16.62 1.87 5.50
N VAL A 107 -16.25 1.96 6.78
CA VAL A 107 -17.21 2.00 7.90
C VAL A 107 -16.83 2.96 9.04
N VAL A 108 -15.71 3.67 8.94
CA VAL A 108 -15.29 4.68 9.94
C VAL A 108 -16.11 5.96 9.81
#